data_AF-A0A7Y9NQZ5-F1
#
_entry.id   AF-A0A7Y9NQZ5-F1
#
_cell.length_a   1.000
_cell.length_b   1.000
_cell.length_c   1.000
_cell.angle_alpha   90.00
_cell.angle_beta   90.00
_cell.angle_gamma   90.00
#
_symmetry.space_group_name_H-M   'P 1'
#
loop_
_entity.id
_entity.type
_entity.pdbx_description
1 polymer ?
#
loop_
_entity_poly.entity_id
_entity_poly.type
_entity_poly.pdbx_seq_one_letter_code
_entity_poly.pdbx_strand_id
1 'polypeptide(L)'
;MSILEAPLVRSFAEAIHLLPWIVRVQNALSATNAQYPFLAYGTDWLAFAHVVLAVLFIGPYRDPVRNKWIITFGLIACGGVIPLALIAGHIRGIPLPWRLIDCSFGVFGAIPLVRCGVLVKELEQKETVAQI
;
A
#
# COMPACT_ATOMS: atom_id res chain seq x y z
N MET A 1 17.18 14.88 -16.07
CA MET A 1 18.13 14.24 -15.14
C MET A 1 17.33 13.51 -14.08
N SER A 2 17.38 12.18 -14.08
CA SER A 2 16.73 11.36 -13.07
C SER A 2 17.50 11.46 -11.75
N ILE A 3 16.81 11.53 -10.62
CA ILE A 3 17.42 11.58 -9.26
C ILE A 3 18.35 10.38 -9.01
N LEU A 4 18.20 9.31 -9.79
CA LEU A 4 19.03 8.09 -9.77
C LEU A 4 20.45 8.29 -10.33
N GLU A 5 20.76 9.40 -10.99
CA GLU A 5 22.11 9.69 -11.50
C GLU A 5 22.99 10.47 -10.50
N ALA A 6 22.43 10.87 -9.36
CA ALA A 6 23.23 11.44 -8.28
C ALA A 6 24.22 10.36 -7.76
N PRO A 7 25.53 10.65 -7.69
CA PRO A 7 26.57 9.63 -7.51
C PRO A 7 26.39 8.79 -6.24
N LEU A 8 25.94 9.40 -5.14
CA LEU A 8 25.69 8.71 -3.88
C LEU A 8 24.47 7.77 -3.94
N VAL A 9 23.38 8.22 -4.55
CA VAL A 9 22.14 7.43 -4.71
C VAL A 9 22.38 6.26 -5.65
N ARG A 10 23.18 6.47 -6.69
CA ARG A 10 23.56 5.42 -7.65
C ARG A 10 24.38 4.31 -6.99
N SER A 11 25.45 4.66 -6.26
CA SER A 11 26.29 3.67 -5.57
C SER A 11 25.51 2.86 -4.54
N PHE A 12 24.61 3.52 -3.80
CA PHE A 12 23.76 2.82 -2.84
C PHE A 12 22.76 1.90 -3.54
N ALA A 13 22.05 2.38 -4.57
CA ALA A 13 21.06 1.62 -5.32
C ALA A 13 21.66 0.45 -6.12
N GLU A 14 22.90 0.58 -6.61
CA GLU A 14 23.66 -0.51 -7.21
C GLU A 14 24.06 -1.56 -6.17
N ALA A 15 24.54 -1.13 -5.00
CA ALA A 15 24.95 -2.04 -3.91
C ALA A 15 23.79 -2.90 -3.38
N ILE A 16 22.56 -2.36 -3.35
CA ILE A 16 21.36 -3.11 -2.92
C ILE A 16 20.61 -3.79 -4.08
N HIS A 17 21.22 -3.89 -5.27
CA HIS A 17 20.62 -4.44 -6.50
C HIS A 17 19.28 -3.80 -6.94
N LEU A 18 18.99 -2.60 -6.44
CA LEU A 18 17.76 -1.88 -6.73
C LEU A 18 17.81 -1.20 -8.10
N LEU A 19 18.96 -0.61 -8.46
CA LEU A 19 19.12 0.05 -9.76
C LEU A 19 19.01 -0.96 -10.94
N PRO A 20 19.72 -2.11 -10.93
CA PRO A 20 19.55 -3.13 -11.96
C PRO A 20 18.11 -3.64 -12.05
N TRP A 21 17.43 -3.77 -10.90
CA TRP A 21 16.03 -4.17 -10.85
C TRP A 21 15.10 -3.14 -11.50
N ILE A 22 15.25 -1.85 -11.18
CA ILE A 22 14.44 -0.77 -11.77
C ILE A 22 14.62 -0.73 -13.28
N VAL A 23 15.86 -0.83 -13.77
CA VAL A 23 16.15 -0.86 -15.22
C VAL A 23 15.48 -2.07 -15.87
N ARG A 24 15.54 -3.25 -15.23
CA ARG A 24 14.85 -4.46 -15.72
C ARG A 24 13.34 -4.25 -15.80
N VAL A 25 12.73 -3.67 -14.77
CA VAL A 25 11.29 -3.37 -14.73
C VAL A 25 10.90 -2.40 -15.84
N GLN A 26 11.66 -1.32 -16.02
CA GLN A 26 11.41 -0.34 -17.08
C GLN A 26 11.46 -1.00 -18.47
N ASN A 27 12.51 -1.77 -18.76
CA ASN A 27 12.65 -2.46 -20.04
C ASN A 27 11.50 -3.44 -20.28
N ALA A 28 11.09 -4.20 -19.26
CA ALA A 28 9.98 -5.14 -19.35
C ALA A 28 8.64 -4.42 -19.61
N LEU A 29 8.38 -3.30 -18.92
CA LEU A 29 7.18 -2.50 -19.13
C LEU A 29 7.14 -1.90 -20.53
N SER A 30 8.24 -1.30 -21.01
CA SER A 30 8.31 -0.73 -22.36
C SER A 30 8.11 -1.77 -23.45
N ALA A 31 8.77 -2.93 -23.35
CA ALA A 31 8.62 -4.01 -24.32
C ALA A 31 7.19 -4.60 -24.32
N THR A 32 6.61 -4.82 -23.13
CA THR A 32 5.25 -5.35 -23.00
C THR A 32 4.22 -4.35 -23.52
N ASN A 33 4.38 -3.06 -23.23
CA ASN A 33 3.44 -2.04 -23.70
C ASN A 33 3.49 -1.86 -25.23
N ALA A 34 4.66 -2.06 -25.84
CA ALA A 34 4.79 -2.01 -27.30
C ALA A 34 4.11 -3.21 -27.99
N GLN A 35 4.15 -4.40 -27.38
CA GLN A 35 3.63 -5.64 -27.98
C GLN A 35 2.18 -5.95 -27.58
N TYR A 36 1.82 -5.65 -26.33
CA TYR A 36 0.55 -6.02 -25.69
C TYR A 36 0.00 -4.86 -24.84
N PRO A 37 -0.31 -3.70 -25.45
CA PRO A 37 -0.73 -2.49 -24.71
C PRO A 37 -2.01 -2.70 -23.88
N PHE A 38 -2.90 -3.59 -24.32
CA PHE A 38 -4.14 -3.89 -23.61
C PHE A 38 -3.92 -4.49 -22.20
N LEU A 39 -2.74 -5.04 -21.91
CA LEU A 39 -2.42 -5.55 -20.57
C LEU A 39 -2.35 -4.45 -19.51
N ALA A 40 -2.05 -3.20 -19.91
CA ALA A 40 -2.08 -2.04 -19.00
C ALA A 40 -3.48 -1.79 -18.41
N TYR A 41 -4.54 -2.29 -19.07
CA TYR A 41 -5.89 -2.21 -18.50
C TYR A 41 -6.01 -2.95 -17.16
N GLY A 42 -5.23 -4.01 -16.94
CA GLY A 42 -5.16 -4.68 -15.64
C GLY A 42 -4.60 -3.76 -14.54
N THR A 43 -3.62 -2.90 -14.88
CA THR A 43 -3.10 -1.90 -13.93
C THR A 43 -4.07 -0.75 -13.68
N ASP A 44 -4.92 -0.41 -14.66
CA ASP A 44 -5.99 0.58 -14.47
C ASP A 44 -7.01 0.10 -13.43
N TRP A 45 -7.38 -1.19 -13.47
CA TRP A 45 -8.26 -1.79 -12.45
C TRP A 45 -7.63 -1.78 -11.05
N LEU A 46 -6.32 -2.06 -10.96
CA LEU A 46 -5.60 -1.96 -9.68
C LEU A 46 -5.59 -0.52 -9.16
N ALA A 47 -5.39 0.47 -10.03
CA ALA A 47 -5.48 1.88 -9.65
C ALA A 47 -6.91 2.25 -9.19
N PHE A 48 -7.93 1.79 -9.92
CA PHE A 48 -9.33 2.03 -9.58
C PHE A 48 -9.74 1.41 -8.23
N ALA A 49 -9.19 0.24 -7.87
CA ALA A 49 -9.43 -0.37 -6.57
C ALA A 49 -9.05 0.58 -5.40
N HIS A 50 -8.02 1.41 -5.55
CA HIS A 50 -7.65 2.40 -4.52
C HIS A 50 -8.73 3.48 -4.36
N VAL A 51 -9.38 3.88 -5.45
CA VAL A 51 -10.52 4.82 -5.41
C VAL A 51 -11.69 4.19 -4.68
N VAL A 52 -12.02 2.93 -4.98
CA VAL A 52 -13.09 2.19 -4.28
C VAL A 52 -12.78 2.05 -2.79
N LEU A 53 -11.54 1.71 -2.43
CA LEU A 53 -11.11 1.64 -1.04
C LEU A 53 -11.18 3.01 -0.35
N ALA A 54 -10.82 4.10 -1.03
CA ALA A 54 -10.97 5.44 -0.46
C ALA A 54 -12.44 5.81 -0.19
N VAL A 55 -13.35 5.44 -1.10
CA VAL A 55 -14.80 5.64 -0.92
C VAL A 55 -15.32 4.87 0.30
N LEU A 56 -14.79 3.68 0.58
CA LEU A 56 -15.17 2.90 1.76
C LEU A 56 -14.87 3.64 3.08
N PHE A 57 -13.82 4.47 3.13
CA PHE A 57 -13.51 5.30 4.32
C PHE A 57 -14.42 6.52 4.52
N ILE A 58 -15.32 6.82 3.57
CA ILE A 58 -16.34 7.87 3.75
C ILE A 58 -17.34 7.47 4.86
N GLY A 59 -17.59 6.17 5.06
CA GLY A 59 -18.47 5.68 6.13
C GLY A 59 -17.99 6.11 7.53
N PRO A 60 -16.78 5.72 7.95
CA PRO A 60 -16.19 6.14 9.22
C PRO A 60 -16.00 7.65 9.35
N TYR A 61 -15.81 8.37 8.23
CA TYR A 61 -15.72 9.83 8.26
C TYR A 61 -17.06 10.48 8.65
N ARG A 62 -18.20 9.89 8.25
CA ARG A 62 -19.54 10.41 8.58
C ARG A 62 -20.07 9.93 9.92
N ASP A 63 -19.95 8.63 10.18
CA ASP A 63 -20.41 8.01 11.43
C ASP A 63 -19.38 6.95 11.87
N PRO A 64 -18.38 7.35 12.68
CA PRO A 64 -17.28 6.48 13.05
C PRO A 64 -17.69 5.31 13.94
N VAL A 65 -18.66 5.52 14.84
CA VAL A 65 -19.08 4.50 15.83
C VAL A 65 -19.83 3.37 15.14
N ARG A 66 -20.78 3.68 14.25
CA ARG A 66 -21.50 2.65 13.48
C ARG A 66 -20.60 1.93 12.49
N ASN A 67 -19.60 2.60 11.94
CA ASN A 67 -18.73 2.07 10.89
C ASN A 67 -17.36 1.60 11.40
N LYS A 68 -17.21 1.36 12.71
CA LYS A 68 -15.92 0.96 13.34
C LYS A 68 -15.25 -0.25 12.70
N TRP A 69 -16.04 -1.17 12.13
CA TRP A 69 -15.53 -2.36 11.44
C TRP A 69 -14.63 -2.02 10.26
N ILE A 70 -14.88 -0.91 9.55
CA ILE A 70 -14.05 -0.48 8.40
C ILE A 70 -12.61 -0.19 8.83
N ILE A 71 -12.41 0.32 10.04
CA ILE A 71 -11.07 0.55 10.60
C ILE A 71 -10.36 -0.79 10.84
N THR A 72 -11.07 -1.77 11.41
CA THR A 72 -10.55 -3.14 11.61
C THR A 72 -10.23 -3.82 10.28
N PHE A 73 -11.11 -3.69 9.28
CA PHE A 73 -10.87 -4.17 7.91
C PHE A 73 -9.59 -3.58 7.33
N GLY A 74 -9.39 -2.26 7.48
CA GLY A 74 -8.16 -1.59 7.05
C GLY A 74 -6.91 -2.14 7.75
N LEU A 75 -6.98 -2.44 9.05
CA LEU A 75 -5.88 -3.05 9.79
C LEU A 75 -5.57 -4.47 9.34
N ILE A 76 -6.61 -5.28 9.04
CA ILE A 76 -6.45 -6.62 8.46
C ILE A 76 -5.77 -6.52 7.09
N ALA A 77 -6.20 -5.58 6.25
CA ALA A 77 -5.59 -5.34 4.94
C ALA A 77 -4.10 -4.94 5.09
N CYS A 78 -3.78 -4.04 6.02
CA CYS A 78 -2.40 -3.65 6.33
C CYS A 78 -1.55 -4.86 6.76
N GLY A 79 -2.09 -5.72 7.63
CA GLY A 79 -1.44 -6.96 8.03
C GLY A 79 -1.25 -7.95 6.87
N GLY A 80 -2.23 -8.03 5.96
CA GLY A 80 -2.20 -8.91 4.80
C GLY A 80 -1.18 -8.52 3.72
N VAL A 81 -0.80 -7.24 3.62
CA VAL A 81 0.25 -6.77 2.69
C VAL A 81 1.60 -7.43 3.01
N ILE A 82 1.92 -7.65 4.28
CA ILE A 82 3.21 -8.21 4.72
C ILE A 82 3.43 -9.63 4.18
N PRO A 83 2.57 -10.63 4.47
CA PRO A 83 2.74 -11.98 3.93
C PRO A 83 2.62 -12.00 2.40
N LEU A 84 1.77 -11.15 1.81
CA LEU A 84 1.65 -11.06 0.35
C LEU A 84 2.99 -10.64 -0.29
N ALA A 85 3.58 -9.52 0.17
CA ALA A 85 4.85 -9.01 -0.36
C ALA A 85 6.01 -9.98 -0.10
N LEU A 86 6.04 -10.63 1.06
CA LEU A 86 7.10 -11.56 1.40
C LEU A 86 6.97 -12.90 0.64
N ILE A 87 5.77 -13.45 0.44
CA ILE A 87 5.61 -14.75 -0.20
C ILE A 87 5.53 -14.58 -1.72
N ALA A 88 4.57 -13.80 -2.22
CA ALA A 88 4.37 -13.64 -3.66
C ALA A 88 5.55 -12.90 -4.31
N GLY A 89 6.12 -11.91 -3.61
CA GLY A 89 7.33 -11.24 -4.09
C GLY A 89 8.53 -12.18 -4.22
N HIS A 90 8.70 -13.11 -3.28
CA HIS A 90 9.75 -14.12 -3.38
C HIS A 90 9.52 -15.08 -4.55
N ILE A 91 8.29 -15.59 -4.71
CA ILE A 91 7.91 -16.50 -5.80
C ILE A 91 8.14 -15.84 -7.17
N ARG A 92 7.93 -14.53 -7.29
CA ARG A 92 8.12 -13.76 -8.54
C ARG A 92 9.55 -13.25 -8.74
N GLY A 93 10.49 -13.59 -7.85
CA GLY A 93 11.89 -13.18 -7.96
C GLY A 93 12.13 -11.68 -7.74
N ILE A 94 11.24 -11.00 -6.99
CA ILE A 94 11.39 -9.59 -6.63
C ILE A 94 12.48 -9.46 -5.55
N PRO A 95 13.44 -8.52 -5.69
CA PRO A 95 14.53 -8.36 -4.74
C PRO A 95 14.03 -7.93 -3.36
N LEU A 96 14.74 -8.34 -2.31
CA LEU A 96 14.34 -8.10 -0.92
C LEU A 96 14.10 -6.61 -0.60
N PRO A 97 14.94 -5.65 -1.03
CA PRO A 97 14.69 -4.24 -0.77
C PRO A 97 13.35 -3.75 -1.31
N TRP A 98 12.92 -4.23 -2.48
CA TRP A 98 11.61 -3.87 -3.06
C TRP A 98 10.46 -4.45 -2.25
N ARG A 99 10.59 -5.71 -1.81
CA ARG A 99 9.60 -6.35 -0.94
C ARG A 99 9.45 -5.63 0.41
N LEU A 100 10.54 -5.09 0.96
CA LEU A 100 10.50 -4.28 2.18
C LEU A 100 9.80 -2.93 1.96
N ILE A 101 10.00 -2.31 0.79
CA ILE A 101 9.22 -1.13 0.39
C ILE A 101 7.73 -1.49 0.33
N ASP A 102 7.36 -2.62 -0.25
CA ASP A 102 5.96 -3.07 -0.31
C ASP A 102 5.38 -3.29 1.10
N CYS A 103 6.13 -3.93 2.01
CA CYS A 103 5.71 -4.11 3.41
C CYS A 103 5.49 -2.78 4.15
N SER A 104 6.25 -1.73 3.79
CA SER A 104 6.14 -0.42 4.43
C SER A 104 4.75 0.20 4.27
N PHE A 105 4.04 -0.06 3.17
CA PHE A 105 2.66 0.42 2.97
C PHE A 105 1.70 -0.14 4.04
N GLY A 106 1.84 -1.41 4.41
CA GLY A 106 1.06 -2.00 5.49
C GLY A 106 1.40 -1.38 6.85
N VAL A 107 2.69 -1.18 7.14
CA VAL A 107 3.12 -0.56 8.41
C VAL A 107 2.64 0.88 8.53
N PHE A 108 2.91 1.71 7.53
CA PHE A 108 2.54 3.12 7.55
C PHE A 108 1.02 3.32 7.45
N GLY A 109 0.31 2.44 6.73
CA GLY A 109 -1.16 2.46 6.68
C GLY A 109 -1.82 2.09 8.01
N ALA A 110 -1.20 1.21 8.80
CA ALA A 110 -1.73 0.82 10.09
C ALA A 110 -1.69 1.94 11.13
N ILE A 111 -0.69 2.83 11.08
CA ILE A 111 -0.49 3.93 12.05
C ILE A 111 -1.74 4.82 12.19
N PRO A 112 -2.27 5.45 11.12
CA PRO A 112 -3.46 6.29 11.24
C PRO A 112 -4.70 5.46 11.60
N LEU A 113 -4.82 4.23 11.13
CA LEU A 113 -5.97 3.37 11.43
C LEU A 113 -6.04 2.97 12.91
N VAL A 114 -4.91 2.63 13.52
CA VAL A 114 -4.86 2.37 14.97
C VAL A 114 -5.29 3.62 15.74
N ARG A 115 -4.78 4.80 15.35
CA ARG A 115 -5.16 6.07 15.99
C ARG A 115 -6.66 6.34 15.86
N CYS A 116 -7.24 6.16 14.67
CA CYS A 116 -8.68 6.28 14.44
C CYS A 116 -9.46 5.27 15.28
N GLY A 117 -8.99 4.02 15.39
CA GLY A 117 -9.62 2.99 16.19
C GLY A 117 -9.68 3.33 17.68
N VAL A 118 -8.65 4.00 18.22
CA VAL A 118 -8.68 4.53 19.59
C VAL A 118 -9.71 5.64 19.72
N LEU A 119 -9.72 6.61 18.79
CA LEU A 119 -10.68 7.73 18.80
C LEU A 119 -12.14 7.26 18.71
N VAL A 120 -12.42 6.26 17.86
CA VAL A 120 -13.78 5.72 17.71
C VAL A 120 -14.26 5.09 19.02
N LYS A 121 -13.39 4.39 19.75
CA LYS A 121 -13.73 3.82 21.07
C LYS A 121 -14.01 4.89 22.11
N GLU A 122 -13.24 5.99 22.11
CA GLU A 122 -13.49 7.13 23.00
C GLU A 122 -14.84 7.80 22.70
N LEU A 123 -15.21 7.92 21.41
CA LEU A 123 -16.51 8.47 21.00
C LEU A 123 -17.67 7.55 21.43
N GLU A 124 -17.54 6.24 21.21
CA GLU A 124 -18.54 5.24 21.61
C GLU A 124 -18.83 5.29 23.12
N GLN A 125 -17.79 5.48 23.95
CA GLN A 125 -17.95 5.63 25.40
C GLN A 125 -18.69 6.91 25.79
N LYS A 126 -18.39 8.04 25.15
CA LYS A 126 -19.05 9.33 25.42
C LYS A 126 -20.53 9.30 25.04
N GLU A 127 -20.87 8.69 23.91
CA GLU A 127 -22.27 8.49 23.49
C GLU A 127 -23.03 7.63 24.49
N THR A 128 -22.43 6.55 24.98
CA THR A 128 -23.04 5.66 25.97
C THR A 128 -23.30 6.38 27.30
N VAL A 129 -22.36 7.20 27.78
CA VAL A 129 -22.52 7.96 29.04
C VAL A 129 -23.57 9.06 28.92
N ALA A 130 -23.68 9.72 27.76
CA ALA A 130 -24.67 10.77 27.52
C ALA A 130 -26.12 10.25 27.41
N GLN A 131 -26.31 8.93 27.22
CA GLN A 131 -27.61 8.27 27.13
C GLN A 131 -28.15 7.74 28.48
N ILE A 132 -27.35 7.81 29.54
CA ILE A 132 -27.71 7.44 30.93
C ILE A 132 -28.07 8.70 31.70
#